data_AF-A0A077QIA4-F1
#
_entry.id   AF-A0A077QIA4-F1
#
_cell.length_a   1.000
_cell.length_b   1.000
_cell.length_c   1.000
_cell.angle_alpha   90.00
_cell.angle_beta   90.00
_cell.angle_gamma   90.00
#
_symmetry.space_group_name_H-M   'P 1'
#
loop_
_entity.id
_entity.type
_entity.pdbx_description
1 polymer ?
#
loop_
_entity_poly.entity_id
_entity_poly.type
_entity_poly.pdbx_seq_one_letter_code
_entity_poly.pdbx_strand_id
1 'polypeptide(L)'
;MQRMKIKEGIKFLKEIKSDCPAFILDEEKMMGNAPLTESEQMEVVDYILKQQRTIVANSYLISCCARFDLSENGKIMFVSENCGIELSVDLIETTLIHQIEKSLLEGPLLRCNTTEKHFSLWRFYKHKDVSERESDYSWLHDFLDNVFIDGFKLLTAKPTTLTRH
;
A
#
# COMPACT_ATOMS: atom_id res chain seq x y z
N MET A 1 -9.68 27.03 17.52
CA MET A 1 -9.08 25.70 17.78
C MET A 1 -8.76 24.93 16.49
N GLN A 2 -9.71 24.73 15.56
CA GLN A 2 -9.48 23.97 14.32
C GLN A 2 -8.39 24.57 13.41
N ARG A 3 -8.37 25.91 13.26
CA ARG A 3 -7.33 26.65 12.51
C ARG A 3 -5.90 26.46 13.04
N MET A 4 -5.76 26.29 14.35
CA MET A 4 -4.46 26.04 14.99
C MET A 4 -3.95 24.62 14.66
N LYS A 5 -4.85 23.64 14.69
CA LYS A 5 -4.57 22.25 14.31
C LYS A 5 -4.15 22.10 12.84
N ILE A 6 -4.75 22.90 11.93
CA ILE A 6 -4.37 22.89 10.50
C ILE A 6 -2.93 23.39 10.32
N LYS A 7 -2.58 24.52 10.95
CA LYS A 7 -1.21 25.08 10.87
C LYS A 7 -0.16 24.13 11.47
N GLU A 8 -0.47 23.54 12.62
CA GLU A 8 0.39 22.54 13.25
C GLU A 8 0.57 21.31 12.35
N GLY A 9 -0.51 20.83 11.72
CA GLY A 9 -0.46 19.72 10.75
C GLY A 9 0.40 20.05 9.54
N ILE A 10 0.25 21.24 8.95
CA ILE A 10 1.07 21.70 7.82
C ILE A 10 2.55 21.78 8.20
N LYS A 11 2.85 22.32 9.39
CA LYS A 11 4.21 22.39 9.90
C LYS A 11 4.82 20.99 10.05
N PHE A 12 4.09 20.06 10.65
CA PHE A 12 4.52 18.67 10.78
C PHE A 12 4.78 18.01 9.41
N LEU A 13 3.88 18.19 8.44
CA LEU A 13 4.04 17.63 7.09
C LEU A 13 5.28 18.17 6.35
N LYS A 14 5.63 19.44 6.57
CA LYS A 14 6.85 20.07 6.02
C LYS A 14 8.13 19.50 6.65
N GLU A 15 8.09 19.16 7.93
CA GLU A 15 9.25 18.61 8.66
C GLU A 15 9.59 17.17 8.23
N ILE A 16 8.59 16.35 7.94
CA ILE A 16 8.79 14.93 7.60
C ILE A 16 9.22 14.67 6.14
N LYS A 17 9.61 15.72 5.37
CA LYS A 17 9.95 15.64 3.92
C LYS A 17 9.01 14.71 3.15
N SER A 18 7.71 14.91 3.34
CA SER A 18 6.69 14.11 2.66
C SER A 18 6.54 14.56 1.21
N ASP A 19 6.23 13.62 0.32
CA ASP A 19 5.77 13.90 -1.06
C ASP A 19 4.34 14.48 -1.06
N CYS A 20 4.03 15.33 -0.08
CA CYS A 20 2.70 15.87 0.14
C CYS A 20 2.37 16.91 -0.95
N PRO A 21 1.15 16.87 -1.52
CA PRO A 21 0.69 17.85 -2.48
C PRO A 21 0.94 19.29 -2.02
N ALA A 22 1.55 20.10 -2.89
CA ALA A 22 2.03 21.44 -2.50
C ALA A 22 0.90 22.32 -1.94
N PHE A 23 -0.32 22.17 -2.48
CA PHE A 23 -1.47 22.93 -2.05
C PHE A 23 -2.00 22.53 -0.65
N ILE A 24 -1.69 21.33 -0.16
CA ILE A 24 -1.95 20.92 1.24
C ILE A 24 -1.00 21.63 2.19
N LEU A 25 0.20 21.99 1.71
CA LEU A 25 1.21 22.72 2.50
C LEU A 25 1.02 24.25 2.46
N ASP A 26 0.05 24.72 1.69
CA ASP A 26 -0.36 26.12 1.57
C ASP A 26 -1.39 26.45 2.66
N GLU A 27 -0.94 27.21 3.66
CA GLU A 27 -1.79 27.63 4.78
C GLU A 27 -2.95 28.51 4.32
N GLU A 28 -2.75 29.43 3.38
CA GLU A 28 -3.81 30.35 2.94
C GLU A 28 -4.92 29.58 2.24
N LYS A 29 -4.52 28.63 1.38
CA LYS A 29 -5.44 27.75 0.67
C LYS A 29 -6.19 26.81 1.60
N MET A 30 -5.49 26.14 2.52
CA MET A 30 -6.11 25.19 3.47
C MET A 30 -6.97 25.88 4.54
N MET A 31 -6.73 27.17 4.80
CA MET A 31 -7.53 27.97 5.73
C MET A 31 -8.70 28.69 5.05
N GLY A 32 -8.68 28.74 3.71
CA GLY A 32 -9.79 29.19 2.89
C GLY A 32 -10.93 28.17 2.85
N ASN A 33 -12.09 28.63 2.39
CA ASN A 33 -13.27 27.77 2.19
C ASN A 33 -13.46 27.40 0.70
N ALA A 34 -12.44 27.63 -0.13
CA ALA A 34 -12.51 27.27 -1.54
C ALA A 34 -12.55 25.73 -1.67
N PRO A 35 -13.48 25.18 -2.45
CA PRO A 35 -13.48 23.74 -2.72
C PRO A 35 -12.22 23.36 -3.50
N LEU A 36 -11.73 22.13 -3.27
CA LEU A 36 -10.63 21.58 -4.05
C LEU A 36 -11.03 21.44 -5.52
N THR A 37 -10.13 21.82 -6.41
CA THR A 37 -10.28 21.55 -7.84
C THR A 37 -10.25 20.05 -8.12
N GLU A 38 -10.76 19.60 -9.27
CA GLU A 38 -10.71 18.17 -9.63
C GLU A 38 -9.26 17.64 -9.67
N SER A 39 -8.32 18.44 -10.18
CA SER A 39 -6.90 18.11 -10.17
C SER A 39 -6.35 17.92 -8.76
N GLU A 40 -6.72 18.81 -7.84
CA GLU A 40 -6.31 18.73 -6.43
C GLU A 40 -6.92 17.51 -5.73
N GLN A 41 -8.18 17.19 -6.04
CA GLN A 41 -8.82 16.00 -5.51
C GLN A 41 -8.07 14.73 -5.95
N MET A 42 -7.69 14.63 -7.22
CA MET A 42 -6.90 13.49 -7.71
C MET A 42 -5.52 13.43 -7.05
N GLU A 43 -4.81 14.55 -6.95
CA GLU A 43 -3.48 14.63 -6.33
C GLU A 43 -3.51 14.21 -4.85
N VAL A 44 -4.56 14.59 -4.10
CA VAL A 44 -4.80 14.10 -2.73
C VAL A 44 -5.03 12.61 -2.71
N VAL A 45 -5.88 12.08 -3.59
CA VAL A 45 -6.20 10.65 -3.58
C VAL A 45 -4.97 9.82 -3.92
N ASP A 46 -4.15 10.24 -4.89
CA ASP A 46 -2.88 9.60 -5.23
C ASP A 46 -1.90 9.60 -4.07
N TYR A 47 -1.75 10.75 -3.43
CA TYR A 47 -0.93 10.87 -2.24
C TYR A 47 -1.40 9.92 -1.13
N ILE A 48 -2.70 9.90 -0.83
CA ILE A 48 -3.27 9.03 0.20
C ILE A 48 -3.09 7.55 -0.17
N LEU A 49 -3.32 7.17 -1.42
CA LEU A 49 -3.13 5.80 -1.89
C LEU A 49 -1.68 5.34 -1.69
N LYS A 50 -0.70 6.18 -2.04
CA LYS A 50 0.72 5.90 -1.77
C LYS A 50 0.96 5.67 -0.28
N GLN A 51 0.47 6.58 0.58
CA GLN A 51 0.63 6.42 2.04
C GLN A 51 -0.02 5.13 2.56
N GLN A 52 -1.19 4.75 2.04
CA GLN A 52 -1.87 3.51 2.43
C GLN A 52 -1.05 2.27 2.07
N ARG A 53 -0.46 2.21 0.88
CA ARG A 53 0.47 1.12 0.50
C ARG A 53 1.65 1.06 1.45
N THR A 54 2.28 2.20 1.76
CA THR A 54 3.41 2.27 2.67
C THR A 54 3.05 1.80 4.08
N ILE A 55 1.86 2.16 4.59
CA ILE A 55 1.34 1.72 5.89
C ILE A 55 1.17 0.19 5.89
N VAL A 56 0.52 -0.36 4.87
CA VAL A 56 0.34 -1.82 4.73
C VAL A 56 1.69 -2.53 4.66
N ALA A 57 2.61 -2.03 3.83
CA ALA A 57 3.93 -2.62 3.65
C ALA A 57 4.71 -2.64 4.96
N ASN A 58 4.75 -1.52 5.69
CA ASN A 58 5.41 -1.45 6.99
C ASN A 58 4.75 -2.36 8.04
N SER A 59 3.42 -2.42 8.07
CA SER A 59 2.69 -3.32 8.96
C SER A 59 3.04 -4.79 8.69
N TYR A 60 3.13 -5.18 7.41
CA TYR A 60 3.52 -6.53 7.03
C TYR A 60 4.99 -6.82 7.35
N LEU A 61 5.90 -5.88 7.12
CA LEU A 61 7.31 -6.00 7.50
C LEU A 61 7.50 -6.21 9.00
N ILE A 62 6.76 -5.47 9.84
CA ILE A 62 6.78 -5.65 11.29
C ILE A 62 6.30 -7.07 11.66
N SER A 63 5.22 -7.54 11.03
CA SER A 63 4.72 -8.91 11.21
C SER A 63 5.77 -9.97 10.81
N CYS A 64 6.43 -9.81 9.65
CA CYS A 64 7.50 -10.70 9.23
C CYS A 64 8.71 -10.68 10.16
N CYS A 65 9.12 -9.51 10.64
CA CYS A 65 10.22 -9.39 11.61
C CYS A 65 9.91 -10.15 12.91
N ALA A 66 8.66 -10.15 13.36
CA ALA A 66 8.23 -10.90 14.54
C ALA A 66 8.17 -12.42 14.30
N ARG A 67 7.96 -12.86 13.05
CA ARG A 67 7.78 -14.28 12.69
C ARG A 67 9.07 -14.98 12.26
N PHE A 68 9.96 -14.28 11.57
CA PHE A 68 11.08 -14.89 10.84
C PHE A 68 12.45 -14.30 11.16
N ASP A 69 12.51 -13.30 12.05
CA ASP A 69 13.73 -12.56 12.41
C ASP A 69 14.37 -11.85 11.19
N LEU A 70 15.56 -11.28 11.40
CA LEU A 70 16.34 -10.59 10.37
C LEU A 70 17.33 -11.54 9.66
N SER A 71 17.64 -11.24 8.41
CA SER A 71 18.76 -11.85 7.68
C SER A 71 20.10 -11.49 8.31
N GLU A 72 21.16 -12.18 7.91
CA GLU A 72 22.54 -11.86 8.31
C GLU A 72 22.93 -10.40 7.97
N ASN A 73 22.29 -9.81 6.96
CA ASN A 73 22.48 -8.41 6.55
C ASN A 73 21.57 -7.43 7.30
N GLY A 74 20.81 -7.88 8.30
CA GLY A 74 19.86 -7.09 9.06
C GLY A 74 18.60 -6.71 8.27
N LYS A 75 18.26 -7.45 7.21
CA LYS A 75 17.05 -7.22 6.40
C LYS A 75 15.90 -8.09 6.88
N ILE A 76 14.67 -7.59 6.76
CA ILE A 76 13.48 -8.35 7.16
C ILE A 76 13.26 -9.48 6.16
N MET A 77 13.00 -10.69 6.66
CA MET A 77 12.81 -11.89 5.84
C MET A 77 11.37 -12.34 5.82
N PHE A 78 10.96 -12.94 4.69
CA PHE A 78 9.86 -13.89 4.65
C PHE A 78 10.42 -15.29 4.42
N VAL A 79 10.02 -16.24 5.25
CA VAL A 79 10.51 -17.63 5.17
C VAL A 79 9.32 -18.58 5.08
N SER A 80 9.36 -19.47 4.10
CA SER A 80 8.39 -20.55 3.96
C SER A 80 9.09 -21.82 3.49
N GLU A 81 8.89 -22.91 4.23
CA GLU A 81 9.57 -24.19 4.04
C GLU A 81 11.09 -24.01 3.94
N ASN A 82 11.70 -24.33 2.80
CA ASN A 82 13.14 -24.22 2.55
C ASN A 82 13.53 -22.98 1.74
N CYS A 83 12.60 -22.02 1.59
CA CYS A 83 12.81 -20.80 0.82
C CYS A 83 12.73 -19.56 1.72
N GLY A 84 13.57 -18.57 1.42
CA GLY A 84 13.56 -17.28 2.10
C GLY A 84 13.82 -16.15 1.10
N ILE A 85 13.21 -15.00 1.35
CA ILE A 85 13.43 -13.77 0.56
C ILE A 85 13.54 -12.56 1.47
N GLU A 86 14.48 -11.66 1.15
CA GLU A 86 14.56 -10.36 1.79
C GLU A 86 13.42 -9.46 1.30
N LEU A 87 12.68 -8.88 2.24
CA LEU A 87 11.59 -7.98 1.96
C LEU A 87 12.04 -6.52 2.04
N SER A 88 11.45 -5.70 1.18
CA SER A 88 11.52 -4.24 1.23
C SER A 88 10.13 -3.64 1.12
N VAL A 89 9.98 -2.38 1.53
CA VAL A 89 8.74 -1.62 1.34
C VAL A 89 8.37 -1.62 -0.15
N ASP A 90 9.31 -1.28 -1.02
CA ASP A 90 9.10 -1.22 -2.47
C ASP A 90 8.62 -2.56 -3.07
N LEU A 91 9.15 -3.69 -2.60
CA LEU A 91 8.72 -5.02 -3.06
C LEU A 91 7.25 -5.29 -2.69
N ILE A 92 6.86 -4.95 -1.46
CA ILE A 92 5.49 -5.17 -0.98
C ILE A 92 4.54 -4.20 -1.68
N GLU A 93 4.89 -2.91 -1.79
CA GLU A 93 4.07 -1.93 -2.52
C GLU A 93 3.88 -2.35 -3.99
N THR A 94 4.94 -2.82 -4.64
CA THR A 94 4.88 -3.35 -6.00
C THR A 94 3.94 -4.55 -6.08
N THR A 95 4.00 -5.45 -5.11
CA THR A 95 3.10 -6.61 -5.01
C THR A 95 1.65 -6.17 -4.87
N LEU A 96 1.35 -5.21 -4.00
CA LEU A 96 0.00 -4.66 -3.82
C LEU A 96 -0.55 -4.05 -5.11
N ILE A 97 0.27 -3.25 -5.81
CA ILE A 97 -0.13 -2.63 -7.07
C ILE A 97 -0.46 -3.70 -8.12
N HIS A 98 0.40 -4.70 -8.30
CA HIS A 98 0.26 -5.66 -9.38
C HIS A 98 -0.79 -6.74 -9.11
N GLN A 99 -0.88 -7.23 -7.88
CA GLN A 99 -1.75 -8.35 -7.55
C GLN A 99 -3.16 -7.89 -7.14
N ILE A 100 -3.28 -6.72 -6.53
CA ILE A 100 -4.55 -6.20 -6.03
C ILE A 100 -5.05 -5.05 -6.89
N GLU A 101 -4.32 -3.92 -6.92
CA GLU A 101 -4.86 -2.70 -7.52
C GLU A 101 -5.12 -2.87 -9.02
N LYS A 102 -4.17 -3.47 -9.75
CA LYS A 102 -4.34 -3.77 -11.17
C LYS A 102 -5.52 -4.69 -11.42
N SER A 103 -5.68 -5.75 -10.62
CA SER A 103 -6.83 -6.66 -10.70
C SER A 103 -8.16 -5.94 -10.47
N LEU A 104 -8.20 -4.98 -9.54
CA LEU A 104 -9.38 -4.14 -9.31
C LEU A 104 -9.65 -3.20 -10.49
N LEU A 105 -8.61 -2.55 -11.02
CA LEU A 105 -8.68 -1.60 -12.12
C LEU A 105 -9.08 -2.25 -13.46
N GLU A 106 -8.60 -3.46 -13.71
CA GLU A 106 -8.85 -4.23 -14.93
C GLU A 106 -10.11 -5.10 -14.85
N GLY A 107 -10.63 -5.34 -13.65
CA GLY A 107 -11.86 -6.06 -13.40
C GLY A 107 -13.01 -5.14 -12.97
N PRO A 108 -13.36 -5.13 -11.67
CA PRO A 108 -14.57 -4.48 -11.14
C PRO A 108 -14.64 -2.97 -11.42
N LEU A 109 -13.50 -2.29 -11.50
CA LEU A 109 -13.44 -0.85 -11.73
C LEU A 109 -13.20 -0.48 -13.20
N LEU A 110 -13.14 -1.43 -14.12
CA LEU A 110 -12.76 -1.19 -15.52
C LEU A 110 -13.60 -0.09 -16.18
N ARG A 111 -14.92 -0.10 -15.90
CA ARG A 111 -15.90 0.82 -16.49
C ARG A 111 -16.01 2.17 -15.77
N CYS A 112 -15.32 2.35 -14.65
CA CYS A 112 -15.28 3.61 -13.92
C CYS A 112 -14.42 4.65 -14.66
N ASN A 113 -14.76 5.93 -14.52
CA ASN A 113 -13.85 7.00 -14.92
C ASN A 113 -12.61 7.03 -14.00
N THR A 114 -11.56 7.77 -14.38
CA THR A 114 -10.30 7.83 -13.64
C THR A 114 -10.51 8.25 -12.19
N THR A 115 -11.26 9.33 -11.95
CA THR A 115 -11.55 9.83 -10.60
C THR A 115 -12.20 8.76 -9.71
N GLU A 116 -13.24 8.08 -10.21
CA GLU A 116 -13.94 7.03 -9.46
C GLU A 116 -13.05 5.79 -9.24
N LYS A 117 -12.14 5.46 -10.16
CA LYS A 117 -11.15 4.39 -9.96
C LYS A 117 -10.27 4.68 -8.77
N HIS A 118 -9.70 5.88 -8.70
CA HIS A 118 -8.82 6.30 -7.61
C HIS A 118 -9.56 6.34 -6.27
N PHE A 119 -10.76 6.91 -6.22
CA PHE A 119 -11.58 6.90 -5.00
C PHE A 119 -11.99 5.49 -4.57
N SER A 120 -12.26 4.59 -5.52
CA SER A 120 -12.60 3.20 -5.22
C SER A 120 -11.43 2.43 -4.62
N LEU A 121 -10.22 2.60 -5.16
CA LEU A 121 -9.00 2.05 -4.55
C LEU A 121 -8.77 2.60 -3.14
N TRP A 122 -9.01 3.90 -2.94
CA TRP A 122 -8.88 4.49 -1.61
C TRP A 122 -9.88 3.90 -0.62
N ARG A 123 -11.15 3.73 -1.04
CA ARG A 123 -12.18 3.07 -0.22
C ARG A 123 -11.81 1.64 0.11
N PHE A 124 -11.20 0.90 -0.82
CA PHE A 124 -10.72 -0.46 -0.58
C PHE A 124 -9.74 -0.52 0.61
N TYR A 125 -8.67 0.29 0.59
CA TYR A 125 -7.72 0.34 1.71
C TYR A 125 -8.36 0.85 3.01
N LYS A 126 -9.28 1.81 2.92
CA LYS A 126 -9.99 2.31 4.10
C LYS A 126 -10.91 1.26 4.75
N HIS A 127 -11.61 0.46 3.95
CA HIS A 127 -12.49 -0.58 4.46
C HIS A 127 -11.71 -1.74 5.08
N LYS A 128 -10.51 -2.06 4.56
CA LYS A 128 -9.57 -2.97 5.21
C LYS A 128 -9.28 -2.55 6.66
N ASP A 129 -8.94 -1.28 6.87
CA ASP A 129 -8.62 -0.75 8.21
C ASP A 129 -9.79 -0.79 9.20
N VAL A 130 -11.02 -0.89 8.73
CA VAL A 130 -12.20 -1.02 9.59
C VAL A 130 -12.40 -2.48 9.98
N SER A 131 -12.32 -3.41 9.03
CA SER A 131 -12.48 -4.84 9.32
C SER A 131 -11.36 -5.42 10.18
N GLU A 132 -10.13 -4.93 10.03
CA GLU A 132 -8.96 -5.48 10.74
C GLU A 132 -8.77 -4.90 12.14
N ARG A 133 -9.46 -3.81 12.51
CA ARG A 133 -9.45 -3.33 13.90
C ARG A 133 -10.23 -4.23 14.85
N GLU A 134 -11.03 -5.15 14.30
CA GLU A 134 -11.87 -6.08 15.05
C GLU A 134 -11.24 -7.49 15.15
N SER A 135 -10.10 -7.73 14.47
CA SER A 135 -9.37 -9.00 14.49
C SER A 135 -7.85 -8.80 14.64
N ASP A 136 -7.19 -9.63 15.46
CA ASP A 136 -5.71 -9.64 15.59
C ASP A 136 -4.98 -10.13 14.32
N TYR A 137 -5.72 -10.43 13.26
CA TYR A 137 -5.24 -10.98 12.00
C TYR A 137 -5.72 -10.14 10.81
N SER A 138 -4.81 -9.84 9.89
CA SER A 138 -5.07 -9.10 8.65
C SER A 138 -5.16 -10.07 7.48
N TRP A 139 -6.30 -10.13 6.80
CA TRP A 139 -6.45 -10.94 5.58
C TRP A 139 -5.43 -10.54 4.49
N LEU A 140 -4.97 -9.28 4.52
CA LEU A 140 -3.97 -8.77 3.59
C LEU A 140 -2.57 -9.34 3.88
N HIS A 141 -2.26 -9.66 5.14
CA HIS A 141 -1.03 -10.38 5.49
C HIS A 141 -1.09 -11.82 4.97
N ASP A 142 -2.22 -12.52 5.15
CA ASP A 142 -2.41 -13.87 4.60
C ASP A 142 -2.33 -13.87 3.08
N PHE A 143 -2.90 -12.85 2.44
CA PHE A 143 -2.78 -12.67 0.99
C PHE A 143 -1.30 -12.53 0.56
N LEU A 144 -0.54 -11.67 1.24
CA LEU A 144 0.88 -11.46 0.92
C LEU A 144 1.70 -12.74 1.15
N ASP A 145 1.48 -13.44 2.26
CA ASP A 145 2.11 -14.74 2.53
C ASP A 145 1.86 -15.72 1.38
N ASN A 146 0.60 -15.85 0.94
CA ASN A 146 0.22 -16.73 -0.17
C ASN A 146 0.92 -16.33 -1.48
N VAL A 147 1.01 -15.03 -1.80
CA VAL A 147 1.71 -14.56 -3.00
C VAL A 147 3.18 -14.97 -2.97
N PHE A 148 3.88 -14.80 -1.85
CA PHE A 148 5.29 -15.19 -1.74
C PHE A 148 5.47 -16.70 -1.78
N ILE A 149 4.59 -17.46 -1.12
CA ILE A 149 4.58 -18.94 -1.16
C ILE A 149 4.40 -19.44 -2.59
N ASP A 150 3.42 -18.90 -3.33
CA ASP A 150 3.18 -19.31 -4.71
C ASP A 150 4.34 -18.90 -5.64
N GLY A 151 4.95 -17.74 -5.37
CA GLY A 151 6.21 -17.33 -6.00
C GLY A 151 7.34 -18.36 -5.80
N PHE A 152 7.54 -18.84 -4.57
CA PHE A 152 8.53 -19.88 -4.29
C PHE A 152 8.22 -21.21 -4.99
N LYS A 153 6.95 -21.63 -5.02
CA LYS A 153 6.56 -22.84 -5.77
C LYS A 153 6.90 -22.73 -7.24
N LEU A 154 6.67 -21.57 -7.86
CA LEU A 154 7.00 -21.34 -9.27
C LEU A 154 8.51 -21.38 -9.54
N LEU A 155 9.32 -20.82 -8.63
CA LEU A 155 10.78 -20.80 -8.76
C LEU A 155 11.44 -22.16 -8.50
N THR A 156 10.80 -23.00 -7.67
CA THR A 156 11.31 -24.33 -7.30
C THR A 156 10.73 -25.46 -8.15
N ALA A 157 9.69 -25.19 -8.95
CA ALA A 157 9.08 -26.15 -9.85
C ALA A 157 10.09 -26.64 -10.91
N LYS A 158 10.15 -27.97 -11.10
CA LYS A 158 10.93 -28.56 -12.20
C LYS A 158 10.33 -28.12 -13.55
N PRO A 159 11.15 -27.81 -14.57
CA PRO A 159 10.64 -27.45 -15.88
C PRO A 159 9.74 -28.56 -16.43
N THR A 160 8.48 -28.24 -16.70
CA THR A 160 7.58 -29.17 -17.39
C THR A 160 8.09 -29.35 -18.82
N THR A 161 8.66 -30.52 -19.13
CA THR A 161 8.98 -30.89 -20.50
C THR A 161 7.71 -30.87 -21.33
N LEU A 162 7.64 -29.94 -22.30
CA LEU A 162 6.61 -29.90 -23.32
C LEU A 162 6.67 -31.20 -24.14
N THR A 163 5.80 -32.16 -23.82
CA THR A 163 5.52 -33.27 -24.73
C THR A 163 4.73 -32.71 -25.90
N ARG A 164 5.40 -32.48 -27.04
CA ARG A 164 4.71 -32.26 -28.31
C ARG A 164 3.93 -33.53 -28.65
N HIS A 165 2.60 -33.40 -28.74
CA HIS A 165 1.75 -34.38 -29.43
C HIS A 165 1.88 -34.19 -30.94
#